data_AF-A0A9P7BK85-F1
#
_entry.id   AF-A0A9P7BK85-F1
#
_cell.length_a   1.000
_cell.length_b   1.000
_cell.length_c   1.000
_cell.angle_alpha   90.00
_cell.angle_beta   90.00
_cell.angle_gamma   90.00
#
_symmetry.space_group_name_H-M   'P 1'
#
loop_
_entity.id
_entity.type
_entity.pdbx_description
1 polymer ?
#
loop_
_entity_poly.entity_id
_entity_poly.type
_entity_poly.pdbx_seq_one_letter_code
_entity_poly.pdbx_strand_id
1 'polypeptide(L)'
;MKAVDYVNILETTLMDSLKYYGCNPEDIYFQQDKDPKHTSKLAKQWFADNNFKSDHIFSWPAQSPDFNPIEHVWHQLKLKLSVYDTRAKGVHEL
;
A
#
# COMPACT_ATOMS: atom_id res chain seq x y z
N MET A 1 -9.01 -9.31 -5.34
CA MET A 1 -8.94 -7.85 -5.42
C MET A 1 -8.72 -7.42 -6.85
N LYS A 2 -9.61 -6.60 -7.40
CA LYS A 2 -9.55 -6.00 -8.75
C LYS A 2 -9.01 -4.57 -8.67
N ALA A 3 -8.79 -3.93 -9.82
CA ALA A 3 -8.35 -2.53 -9.89
C ALA A 3 -9.34 -1.55 -9.22
N VAL A 4 -10.65 -1.81 -9.31
CA VAL A 4 -11.68 -1.02 -8.59
C VAL A 4 -11.48 -1.12 -7.08
N ASP A 5 -11.29 -2.33 -6.55
CA ASP A 5 -11.09 -2.52 -5.11
C ASP A 5 -9.82 -1.80 -4.64
N TYR A 6 -8.77 -1.80 -5.46
CA TYR A 6 -7.55 -1.06 -5.19
C TYR A 6 -7.78 0.45 -5.11
N VAL A 7 -8.48 1.03 -6.09
CA VAL A 7 -8.80 2.46 -6.07
C VAL A 7 -9.70 2.82 -4.89
N ASN A 8 -10.63 1.96 -4.50
CA ASN A 8 -11.43 2.18 -3.29
C ASN A 8 -10.55 2.25 -2.03
N ILE A 9 -9.50 1.43 -1.94
CA ILE A 9 -8.53 1.48 -0.82
C ILE A 9 -7.72 2.79 -0.86
N LEU A 10 -7.34 3.26 -2.04
CA LEU A 10 -6.66 4.54 -2.20
C LEU A 10 -7.57 5.72 -1.78
N GLU A 11 -8.82 5.74 -2.25
CA GLU A 11 -9.80 6.78 -1.93
C GLU A 11 -10.11 6.88 -0.43
N THR A 12 -10.11 5.73 0.25
CA THR A 12 -10.48 5.64 1.68
C THR A 12 -9.24 5.64 2.57
N THR A 13 -8.62 4.47 2.73
CA THR A 13 -7.53 4.23 3.70
C THR A 13 -6.32 5.13 3.47
N LEU A 14 -5.90 5.34 2.22
CA LEU A 14 -4.74 6.20 1.94
C LEU A 14 -5.07 7.66 2.26
N MET A 15 -6.19 8.20 1.78
CA MET A 15 -6.57 9.60 2.05
C MET A 15 -6.79 9.86 3.55
N ASP A 16 -7.41 8.92 4.27
CA ASP A 16 -7.55 9.00 5.72
C ASP A 16 -6.19 8.99 6.44
N SER A 17 -5.25 8.17 5.96
CA SER A 17 -3.88 8.14 6.50
C SER A 17 -3.15 9.46 6.25
N LEU A 18 -3.24 10.03 5.05
CA LEU A 18 -2.63 11.33 4.73
C LEU A 18 -3.21 12.43 5.61
N LYS A 19 -4.53 12.45 5.79
CA LYS A 19 -5.21 13.38 6.69
C LYS A 19 -4.75 13.22 8.14
N TYR A 20 -4.63 11.98 8.63
CA TYR A 20 -4.18 11.70 9.98
C TYR A 20 -2.76 12.21 10.26
N TYR A 21 -1.85 12.05 9.29
CA TYR A 21 -0.47 12.51 9.40
C TYR A 21 -0.25 13.97 8.95
N GLY A 22 -1.29 14.66 8.47
CA GLY A 22 -1.19 16.03 7.96
C GLY A 22 -0.35 16.15 6.69
N CYS A 23 -0.32 15.11 5.85
CA CYS A 23 0.43 15.07 4.61
C CYS A 23 -0.43 15.52 3.43
N ASN A 24 0.13 16.31 2.52
CA ASN A 24 -0.52 16.63 1.24
C ASN A 24 -0.10 15.62 0.16
N PRO A 25 -1.02 15.18 -0.71
CA PRO A 25 -0.69 14.27 -1.82
C PRO A 25 0.46 14.73 -2.72
N GLU A 26 0.63 16.05 -2.90
CA GLU A 26 1.67 16.64 -3.74
C GLU A 26 3.09 16.59 -3.12
N ASP A 27 3.16 16.38 -1.81
CA ASP A 27 4.41 16.40 -1.04
C ASP A 27 4.92 14.99 -0.71
N ILE A 28 4.11 13.96 -0.97
CA ILE A 28 4.49 12.58 -0.65
C ILE A 28 5.12 11.86 -1.84
N TYR A 29 5.99 10.91 -1.52
CA TYR A 29 6.46 9.89 -2.45
C TYR A 29 5.68 8.61 -2.19
N PHE A 30 5.00 8.10 -3.22
CA PHE A 30 4.18 6.91 -3.12
C PHE A 30 4.86 5.73 -3.81
N GLN A 31 4.96 4.62 -3.10
CA GLN A 31 5.63 3.42 -3.56
C GLN A 31 4.64 2.26 -3.71
N GLN A 32 4.58 1.64 -4.88
CA GLN A 32 3.76 0.46 -5.17
C GLN A 32 4.53 -0.56 -6.02
N ASP A 33 4.09 -1.83 -6.00
CA ASP A 33 4.62 -2.85 -6.92
C ASP A 33 4.05 -2.67 -8.35
N LYS A 34 4.55 -3.46 -9.30
CA LYS A 34 4.06 -3.48 -10.70
C LYS A 34 2.89 -4.44 -10.94
N ASP A 35 2.09 -4.77 -9.92
CA ASP A 35 0.87 -5.55 -10.14
C ASP A 35 -0.02 -4.87 -11.21
N PRO A 36 -0.59 -5.62 -12.17
CA PRO A 36 -1.47 -5.08 -13.21
C PRO A 36 -2.58 -4.16 -12.69
N LYS A 37 -3.08 -4.38 -11.47
CA LYS A 37 -4.12 -3.54 -10.87
C LYS A 37 -3.60 -2.14 -10.48
N HIS A 38 -2.36 -2.06 -10.00
CA HIS A 38 -1.70 -0.81 -9.59
C HIS A 38 -1.25 0.01 -10.80
N THR A 39 -0.90 -0.67 -11.90
CA THR A 39 -0.49 -0.03 -13.16
C THR A 39 -1.65 0.20 -14.14
N SER A 40 -2.88 -0.14 -13.73
CA SER A 40 -4.10 0.02 -14.52
C SER A 40 -4.37 1.48 -14.85
N LYS A 41 -5.08 1.74 -15.96
CA LYS A 41 -5.52 3.09 -16.33
C LYS A 41 -6.35 3.75 -15.22
N LEU A 42 -7.19 2.95 -14.56
CA LEU A 42 -8.04 3.42 -13.47
C LEU A 42 -7.21 3.94 -12.28
N ALA A 43 -6.21 3.17 -11.83
CA ALA A 43 -5.33 3.60 -10.74
C ALA A 43 -4.50 4.84 -11.12
N LYS A 44 -3.96 4.87 -12.34
CA LYS A 44 -3.19 6.03 -12.83
C LYS A 44 -4.03 7.31 -12.90
N GLN A 45 -5.27 7.20 -13.37
CA GLN A 45 -6.19 8.33 -13.43
C GLN A 45 -6.50 8.86 -12.02
N TRP A 46 -6.74 7.95 -11.07
CA TRP A 46 -7.01 8.32 -9.69
C TRP A 46 -5.88 9.16 -9.06
N PHE A 47 -4.61 8.76 -9.28
CA PHE A 47 -3.47 9.55 -8.79
C PHE A 47 -3.41 10.95 -9.41
N ALA A 48 -3.70 11.07 -10.71
CA ALA A 48 -3.73 12.35 -11.40
C ALA A 48 -4.87 13.26 -10.88
N ASP A 49 -6.05 12.68 -10.63
CA ASP A 49 -7.23 13.42 -10.15
C ASP A 49 -7.08 13.86 -8.68
N ASN A 50 -6.24 13.18 -7.90
CA ASN A 50 -6.03 13.43 -6.47
C ASN A 50 -4.73 14.22 -6.15
N ASN A 51 -4.20 14.97 -7.12
CA ASN A 51 -3.03 15.85 -6.95
C ASN A 51 -1.74 15.15 -6.53
N PHE A 52 -1.59 13.86 -6.82
CA PHE A 52 -0.30 13.22 -6.65
C PHE A 52 0.63 13.59 -7.80
N LYS A 53 1.88 13.94 -7.46
CA LYS A 53 2.92 14.20 -8.46
C LYS A 53 3.30 12.90 -9.17
N SER A 54 3.24 12.91 -10.51
CA SER A 54 3.48 11.70 -11.30
C SER A 54 4.92 11.19 -11.18
N ASP A 55 5.88 12.09 -10.98
CA ASP A 55 7.29 11.81 -10.70
C ASP A 55 7.54 11.29 -9.28
N HIS A 56 6.55 11.42 -8.38
CA HIS A 56 6.59 10.89 -7.02
C HIS A 56 5.93 9.51 -6.89
N ILE A 57 5.31 8.98 -7.94
CA ILE A 57 4.72 7.64 -7.96
C ILE A 57 5.75 6.62 -8.47
N PHE A 58 6.38 5.89 -7.57
CA PHE A 58 7.38 4.88 -7.90
C PHE A 58 6.76 3.49 -8.04
N SER A 59 7.15 2.78 -9.11
CA SER A 59 6.80 1.37 -9.31
C SER A 59 8.06 0.51 -9.41
N TRP A 60 8.14 -0.56 -8.61
CA TRP A 60 9.31 -1.45 -8.61
C TRP A 60 9.24 -2.48 -9.72
N PRO A 61 10.38 -2.88 -10.31
CA PRO A 61 10.41 -4.06 -11.16
C PRO A 61 9.81 -5.27 -10.44
N ALA A 62 9.09 -6.10 -11.19
CA ALA A 62 8.51 -7.33 -10.66
C ALA A 62 9.61 -8.21 -10.04
N GLN A 63 9.27 -8.99 -9.02
CA GLN A 63 10.19 -9.93 -8.34
C GLN A 63 11.35 -9.26 -7.57
N SER A 64 11.18 -8.02 -7.10
CA SER A 64 12.14 -7.36 -6.20
C SER A 64 11.54 -7.05 -4.83
N PRO A 65 11.14 -8.07 -4.04
CA PRO A 65 10.56 -7.86 -2.70
C PRO A 65 11.54 -7.15 -1.76
N ASP A 66 12.86 -7.34 -1.95
CA ASP A 66 13.91 -6.77 -1.11
C ASP A 66 13.96 -5.23 -1.14
N PHE A 67 13.37 -4.60 -2.15
CA PHE A 67 13.29 -3.13 -2.26
C PHE A 67 12.00 -2.52 -1.71
N ASN A 68 11.08 -3.33 -1.19
CA ASN A 68 9.85 -2.83 -0.60
C ASN A 68 9.97 -2.77 0.93
N PRO A 69 10.06 -1.57 1.54
CA PRO A 69 10.19 -1.43 3.00
C PRO A 69 9.07 -2.15 3.78
N ILE A 70 7.89 -2.34 3.17
CA ILE A 70 6.79 -3.04 3.82
C ILE A 70 7.10 -4.52 4.10
N GLU A 71 7.95 -5.17 3.29
CA GLU A 71 8.34 -6.57 3.52
C GLU A 71 9.13 -6.72 4.82
N HIS A 72 9.95 -5.72 5.16
CA HIS A 72 10.66 -5.68 6.44
C HIS A 72 9.67 -5.50 7.60
N VAL A 73 8.65 -4.66 7.45
CA VAL A 73 7.59 -4.48 8.44
C VAL A 73 6.79 -5.76 8.62
N TRP A 74 6.41 -6.44 7.53
CA TRP A 74 5.72 -7.73 7.58
C TRP A 74 6.57 -8.81 8.24
N HIS A 75 7.88 -8.84 7.98
CA HIS A 75 8.80 -9.76 8.65
C HIS A 75 8.80 -9.53 10.16
N GLN A 76 8.94 -8.27 10.61
CA GLN A 76 8.87 -7.92 12.03
C GLN A 76 7.52 -8.26 12.65
N LEU A 77 6.41 -8.03 11.93
CA LEU A 77 5.08 -8.41 12.39
C LEU A 77 4.96 -9.92 12.57
N LYS A 78 5.44 -10.72 11.61
CA LYS A 78 5.44 -12.19 11.71
C LYS A 78 6.28 -12.69 12.89
N LEU A 79 7.44 -12.08 13.14
CA LEU A 79 8.27 -12.40 14.32
C LEU A 79 7.51 -12.11 15.62
N LYS A 80 6.86 -10.96 15.72
CA LYS A 80 6.03 -10.62 16.88
C LYS A 80 4.87 -11.59 17.04
N LEU A 81 4.19 -11.98 15.97
CA LEU A 81 3.13 -12.98 16.02
C LEU A 81 3.64 -14.37 16.43
N SER A 82 4.90 -14.70 16.08
CA SER A 82 5.47 -16.01 16.40
C SER A 82 5.76 -16.24 17.88
N VAL A 83 5.83 -15.16 18.68
CA VAL A 83 6.04 -15.26 20.14
C VAL A 83 4.74 -15.44 20.94
N TYR A 84 3.57 -15.41 20.29
CA TYR A 84 2.30 -15.62 20.97
C TYR A 84 2.14 -17.10 21.32
N ASP A 85 1.76 -17.39 22.57
CA ASP A 85 1.60 -18.76 23.08
C ASP A 85 0.54 -19.56 22.29
N THR A 86 -0.47 -18.87 21.77
CA THR A 86 -1.54 -19.46 20.97
C THR A 86 -1.52 -18.91 19.56
N ARG A 87 -1.43 -19.81 18.58
CA ARG A 87 -1.64 -19.46 17.18
C ARG A 87 -3.12 -19.12 16.96
N ALA A 88 -3.36 -18.03 16.22
CA ALA A 88 -4.72 -17.69 15.77
C ALA A 88 -5.33 -18.86 14.98
N LYS A 89 -6.53 -19.28 15.39
CA LYS A 89 -7.30 -20.37 14.80
C LYS A 89 -8.27 -19.90 13.72
N GLY A 90 -8.45 -18.59 13.58
CA GLY A 90 -9.33 -17.98 12.59
C GLY A 90 -9.08 -16.48 12.43
N VAL A 91 -9.76 -15.88 11.45
CA VAL A 91 -9.59 -14.46 11.08
C VAL A 91 -9.98 -13.50 12.21
N HIS A 92 -10.82 -13.92 13.14
CA HIS A 92 -11.25 -13.11 14.30
C HIS A 92 -10.27 -13.13 15.48
N GLU A 93 -9.23 -13.98 15.42
CA GLU A 93 -8.21 -14.12 16.46
C GLU A 93 -6.87 -13.48 16.06
N LEU A 94 -6.84 -12.77 14.92
CA LEU A 94 -5.70 -12.01 14.39
C LEU A 94 -5.80 -10.52 14.71
#